data_AF-A0A9E3D870-F1
#
_entry.id   AF-A0A9E3D870-F1
#
_cell.length_a   1.000
_cell.length_b   1.000
_cell.length_c   1.000
_cell.angle_alpha   90.00
_cell.angle_beta   90.00
_cell.angle_gamma   90.00
#
_symmetry.space_group_name_H-M   'P 1'
#
loop_
_entity.id
_entity.type
_entity.pdbx_description
1 polymer ?
#
loop_
_entity_poly.entity_id
_entity_poly.type
_entity_poly.pdbx_seq_one_letter_code
_entity_poly.pdbx_strand_id
1 'polypeptide(L)'
;MIGPDRDPLDLDLVHVNVASPAGAYTVGSASFFRYILRLGELGLPLSIADQEAVDVLAAVPHALGPEEEVPFLSGPGWRVVPAQGELDWPVLEATPERLRSAFERAHSLLWMHAARFALSAREIVAIEQELDEVYGVLLRAAAAGVAVNISYVA
;
A
#
# COMPACT_ATOMS: atom_id res chain seq x y z
N MET A 1 13.08 -3.66 -36.02
CA MET A 1 12.76 -2.74 -34.90
C MET A 1 11.65 -3.38 -34.10
N ILE A 2 12.01 -4.11 -33.05
CA ILE A 2 11.09 -4.64 -32.04
C ILE A 2 11.54 -3.94 -30.76
N GLY A 3 10.65 -3.13 -30.17
CA GLY A 3 10.92 -2.40 -28.93
C GLY A 3 11.23 -3.36 -27.79
N PRO A 4 11.96 -2.93 -26.75
CA PRO A 4 12.46 -3.85 -25.75
C PRO A 4 11.29 -4.50 -25.02
N ASP A 5 11.36 -5.83 -24.91
CA ASP A 5 10.68 -6.59 -23.86
C ASP A 5 10.83 -5.82 -22.55
N ARG A 6 9.72 -5.36 -21.99
CA ARG A 6 9.69 -4.96 -20.58
C ARG A 6 9.90 -6.23 -19.78
N ASP A 7 11.09 -6.40 -19.24
CA ASP A 7 11.47 -7.52 -18.38
C ASP A 7 10.38 -7.74 -17.30
N PRO A 8 9.87 -8.97 -17.12
CA PRO A 8 8.96 -9.30 -16.02
C PRO A 8 9.66 -9.36 -14.64
N LEU A 9 10.82 -8.73 -14.47
CA LEU A 9 11.80 -9.09 -13.42
C LEU A 9 11.99 -8.12 -12.23
N ASP A 10 11.44 -6.90 -12.19
CA ASP A 10 11.77 -5.97 -11.08
C ASP A 10 10.67 -5.73 -10.03
N LEU A 11 9.50 -6.36 -10.15
CA LEU A 11 8.45 -6.24 -9.11
C LEU A 11 8.67 -7.18 -7.91
N ASP A 12 9.62 -8.11 -8.00
CA ASP A 12 9.94 -9.05 -6.91
C ASP A 12 10.96 -8.47 -5.91
N LEU A 13 11.59 -7.34 -6.24
CA LEU A 13 12.52 -6.59 -5.37
C LEU A 13 11.85 -5.40 -4.68
N VAL A 14 10.62 -5.06 -5.09
CA VAL A 14 9.89 -3.95 -4.48
C VAL A 14 9.25 -4.43 -3.17
N HIS A 15 9.77 -3.91 -2.07
CA HIS A 15 9.21 -4.08 -0.74
C HIS A 15 8.35 -2.88 -0.37
N VAL A 16 7.48 -3.04 0.61
CA VAL A 16 6.79 -1.90 1.22
C VAL A 16 7.20 -1.79 2.66
N ASN A 17 7.68 -0.61 3.00
CA ASN A 17 8.02 -0.26 4.35
C ASN A 17 6.83 0.45 5.01
N VAL A 18 6.40 -0.05 6.16
CA VAL A 18 5.40 0.57 7.05
C VAL A 18 6.14 0.94 8.34
N ALA A 19 6.35 2.23 8.56
CA ALA A 19 7.23 2.70 9.63
C ALA A 19 6.62 3.84 10.44
N SER A 20 6.95 3.85 11.72
CA SER A 20 6.66 4.93 12.66
C SER A 20 7.81 5.01 13.67
N PRO A 21 7.92 6.10 14.46
CA PRO A 21 8.83 6.14 15.60
C PRO A 21 8.61 5.02 16.63
N ALA A 22 7.42 4.41 16.67
CA ALA A 22 7.06 3.33 17.58
C ALA A 22 7.34 1.92 17.02
N GLY A 23 7.88 1.82 15.80
CA GLY A 23 8.26 0.56 15.17
C GLY A 23 8.05 0.58 13.66
N ALA A 24 8.70 -0.37 12.99
CA ALA A 24 8.63 -0.55 11.54
C ALA A 24 8.46 -2.02 11.18
N TYR A 25 7.90 -2.25 10.00
CA TYR A 25 7.76 -3.55 9.38
C TYR A 25 7.92 -3.41 7.86
N THR A 26 8.67 -4.32 7.25
CA THR A 26 8.86 -4.37 5.81
C THR A 26 8.13 -5.59 5.28
N VAL A 27 7.10 -5.35 4.47
CA VAL A 27 6.30 -6.39 3.83
C VAL A 27 7.18 -7.14 2.84
N GLY A 28 7.29 -8.45 3.04
CA GLY A 28 8.12 -9.34 2.21
C GLY A 28 7.39 -9.85 0.96
N SER A 29 6.06 -9.85 0.97
CA SER A 29 5.23 -10.37 -0.11
C SER A 29 4.71 -9.28 -1.05
N ALA A 30 5.18 -9.30 -2.31
CA ALA A 30 4.67 -8.42 -3.36
C ALA A 30 3.18 -8.66 -3.70
N SER A 31 2.62 -9.83 -3.35
CA SER A 31 1.21 -10.18 -3.64
C SER A 31 0.23 -9.24 -2.94
N PHE A 32 0.57 -8.74 -1.75
CA PHE A 32 -0.30 -7.88 -0.96
C PHE A 32 -0.60 -6.55 -1.64
N PHE A 33 0.45 -5.88 -2.14
CA PHE A 33 0.29 -4.60 -2.82
C PHE A 33 -0.17 -4.74 -4.27
N ARG A 34 0.26 -5.80 -4.98
CA ARG A 34 -0.27 -6.10 -6.31
C ARG A 34 -1.80 -6.28 -6.28
N TYR A 35 -2.33 -6.87 -5.22
CA TYR A 35 -3.78 -6.99 -5.02
C TYR A 35 -4.45 -5.61 -4.87
N ILE A 36 -3.90 -4.75 -4.01
CA ILE A 36 -4.42 -3.38 -3.78
C ILE A 36 -4.41 -2.57 -5.08
N LEU A 37 -3.35 -2.66 -5.88
CA LEU A 37 -3.29 -1.99 -7.18
C LEU A 37 -4.38 -2.48 -8.13
N ARG A 38 -4.60 -3.80 -8.19
CA ARG A 38 -5.65 -4.39 -9.03
C ARG A 38 -7.06 -3.99 -8.60
N LEU A 39 -7.30 -3.65 -7.33
CA LEU A 39 -8.63 -3.20 -6.86
C LEU A 39 -9.11 -1.95 -7.62
N GLY A 40 -8.22 -0.97 -7.83
CA GLY A 40 -8.54 0.25 -8.56
C GLY A 40 -8.74 0.03 -10.07
N GLU A 41 -8.07 -0.99 -10.63
CA GLU A 41 -8.10 -1.29 -12.06
C GLU A 41 -9.31 -2.12 -12.50
N LEU A 42 -9.93 -2.88 -11.59
CA LEU A 42 -11.01 -3.82 -11.92
C LEU A 42 -12.37 -3.18 -12.23
N GLY A 43 -12.51 -1.86 -12.03
CA GLY A 43 -13.76 -1.13 -12.31
C GLY A 43 -14.96 -1.65 -11.51
N LEU A 44 -14.73 -2.09 -10.27
CA LEU A 44 -15.80 -2.57 -9.38
C LEU A 44 -16.66 -1.38 -8.92
N PRO A 45 -18.00 -1.53 -8.84
CA PRO A 45 -18.84 -0.52 -8.20
C PRO A 45 -18.61 -0.55 -6.69
N LEU A 46 -17.79 0.36 -6.19
CA LEU A 46 -17.44 0.47 -4.78
C LEU A 46 -18.40 1.41 -4.03
N SER A 47 -18.63 1.14 -2.75
CA SER A 47 -19.23 2.14 -1.87
C SER A 47 -18.28 3.33 -1.70
N ILE A 48 -18.79 4.51 -1.32
CA ILE A 48 -17.95 5.71 -1.11
C ILE A 48 -16.80 5.41 -0.16
N ALA A 49 -17.08 4.70 0.94
CA ALA A 49 -16.08 4.43 1.96
C ALA A 49 -15.07 3.34 1.54
N ASP A 50 -15.42 2.46 0.61
CA ASP A 50 -14.48 1.50 0.01
C ASP A 50 -13.61 2.18 -1.05
N GLN A 51 -14.18 3.09 -1.84
CA GLN A 51 -13.43 3.92 -2.77
C GLN A 51 -12.39 4.76 -2.02
N GLU A 52 -12.81 5.43 -0.95
CA GLU A 52 -11.92 6.20 -0.08
C GLU A 52 -10.77 5.38 0.52
N ALA A 53 -10.99 4.10 0.80
CA ALA A 53 -9.95 3.21 1.30
C ALA A 53 -8.96 2.84 0.19
N VAL A 54 -9.47 2.51 -1.01
CA VAL A 54 -8.65 2.24 -2.18
C VAL A 54 -7.82 3.47 -2.56
N ASP A 55 -8.41 4.66 -2.54
CA ASP A 55 -7.72 5.92 -2.89
C ASP A 55 -6.52 6.20 -1.96
N VAL A 56 -6.66 5.96 -0.65
CA VAL A 56 -5.56 6.13 0.32
C VAL A 56 -4.41 5.17 -0.01
N LEU A 57 -4.73 3.91 -0.28
CA LEU A 57 -3.72 2.88 -0.54
C LEU A 57 -3.08 3.01 -1.93
N ALA A 58 -3.85 3.50 -2.91
CA ALA A 58 -3.37 3.83 -4.25
C ALA A 58 -2.47 5.07 -4.26
N ALA A 59 -2.60 5.95 -3.27
CA ALA A 59 -1.74 7.12 -3.12
C ALA A 59 -0.37 6.79 -2.51
N VAL A 60 -0.09 5.53 -2.12
CA VAL A 60 1.22 5.13 -1.61
C VAL A 60 2.26 5.29 -2.74
N PRO A 61 3.28 6.17 -2.57
CA PRO A 61 4.21 6.48 -3.64
C PRO A 61 5.04 5.27 -4.06
N HIS A 62 4.93 4.87 -5.33
CA HIS A 62 5.70 3.76 -5.89
C HIS A 62 7.12 4.20 -6.27
N ALA A 63 8.14 3.40 -5.93
CA ALA A 63 9.52 3.61 -6.34
C ALA A 63 9.73 3.55 -7.87
N LEU A 64 8.76 3.01 -8.61
CA LEU A 64 8.79 2.89 -10.08
C LEU A 64 7.92 3.93 -10.79
N GLY A 65 7.27 4.84 -10.06
CA GLY A 65 6.52 5.95 -10.65
C GLY A 65 7.47 7.02 -11.21
N PRO A 66 7.11 7.72 -12.30
CA PRO A 66 7.92 8.82 -12.79
C PRO A 66 8.08 9.89 -11.69
N GLU A 67 9.32 10.24 -11.34
CA GLU A 67 9.68 11.24 -10.31
C GLU A 67 9.00 12.60 -10.54
N GLU A 68 8.61 12.91 -11.78
CA GLU A 68 8.10 14.22 -12.21
C GLU A 68 6.69 14.57 -11.73
N GLU A 69 5.87 13.61 -11.30
CA GLU A 69 4.51 13.88 -10.83
C GLU A 69 4.14 12.95 -9.67
N VAL A 70 4.70 13.21 -8.48
CA VAL A 70 3.99 12.85 -7.24
C VAL A 70 3.05 14.02 -6.93
N PRO A 71 1.79 14.01 -7.40
CA PRO A 71 0.85 15.07 -7.04
C PRO A 71 0.77 15.17 -5.52
N PHE A 72 0.68 16.41 -5.00
CA PHE A 72 0.37 16.66 -3.60
C PHE A 72 -1.04 16.16 -3.31
N LEU A 73 -1.15 14.85 -3.05
CA LEU A 73 -2.40 14.18 -2.71
C LEU A 73 -2.56 14.20 -1.20
N SER A 74 -3.76 14.56 -0.77
CA SER A 74 -4.12 14.55 0.64
C SER A 74 -5.60 14.26 0.79
N GLY A 75 -5.95 13.67 1.93
CA GLY A 75 -7.32 13.43 2.30
C GLY A 75 -7.46 13.33 3.82
N PRO A 76 -8.66 12.98 4.31
CA PRO A 76 -8.91 12.89 5.74
C PRO A 76 -7.99 11.86 6.41
N GLY A 77 -7.07 12.34 7.25
CA GLY A 77 -6.14 11.50 8.00
C GLY A 77 -4.98 10.92 7.20
N TRP A 78 -4.69 11.43 6.00
CA TRP A 78 -3.53 11.03 5.21
C TRP A 78 -3.05 12.12 4.25
N ARG A 79 -1.76 12.08 3.90
CA ARG A 79 -1.16 12.92 2.86
C ARG A 79 0.08 12.25 2.27
N VAL A 80 0.40 12.60 1.04
CA VAL A 80 1.70 12.28 0.45
C VAL A 80 2.71 13.36 0.84
N VAL A 81 3.82 12.94 1.41
CA VAL A 81 4.96 13.78 1.76
C VAL A 81 6.05 13.55 0.72
N PRO A 82 6.44 14.58 -0.06
CA PRO A 82 7.48 14.43 -1.07
C PRO A 82 8.86 14.27 -0.41
N ALA A 83 9.78 13.60 -1.11
CA ALA A 83 11.17 13.48 -0.70
C ALA A 83 11.78 14.87 -0.42
N GLN A 84 12.44 15.03 0.73
CA GLN A 84 13.06 16.30 1.13
C GLN A 84 14.54 16.40 0.71
N GLY A 85 15.11 15.37 0.07
CA GLY A 85 16.49 15.35 -0.40
C GLY A 85 16.82 14.14 -1.28
N GLU A 86 18.03 14.08 -1.81
CA GLU A 86 18.49 13.06 -2.77
C GLU A 86 18.52 11.62 -2.22
N LEU A 87 18.54 11.47 -0.89
CA LEU A 87 18.56 10.18 -0.20
C LEU A 87 17.21 9.83 0.44
N ASP A 88 16.20 10.66 0.21
CA ASP A 88 14.86 10.49 0.77
C ASP A 88 13.90 10.03 -0.33
N TRP A 89 12.83 9.35 0.07
CA TRP A 89 11.80 8.87 -0.85
C TRP A 89 10.44 9.43 -0.45
N PRO A 90 9.54 9.67 -1.41
CA PRO A 90 8.18 10.11 -1.09
C PRO A 90 7.48 9.03 -0.25
N VAL A 91 6.75 9.47 0.77
CA VAL A 91 6.00 8.59 1.68
C VAL A 91 4.53 9.01 1.74
N LEU A 92 3.64 8.03 1.95
CA LEU A 92 2.30 8.29 2.44
C LEU A 92 2.35 8.38 3.97
N GLU A 93 2.14 9.57 4.52
CA GLU A 93 1.96 9.78 5.96
C GLU A 93 0.47 9.74 6.30
N ALA A 94 0.07 8.90 7.25
CA ALA A 94 -1.32 8.75 7.66
C ALA A 94 -1.49 8.44 9.14
N THR A 95 -2.68 8.70 9.68
CA THR A 95 -3.00 8.28 11.04
C THR A 95 -3.16 6.75 11.09
N PRO A 96 -2.80 6.10 12.22
CA PRO A 96 -2.97 4.66 12.37
C PRO A 96 -4.40 4.19 12.12
N GLU A 97 -5.40 4.95 12.56
CA GLU A 97 -6.82 4.62 12.41
C GLU A 97 -7.25 4.68 10.95
N ARG A 98 -6.75 5.66 10.20
CA ARG A 98 -7.09 5.81 8.78
C ARG A 98 -6.50 4.66 7.97
N LEU A 99 -5.23 4.32 8.19
CA LEU A 99 -4.59 3.18 7.52
C LEU A 99 -5.21 1.85 7.90
N ARG A 100 -5.53 1.66 9.18
CA ARG A 100 -6.19 0.44 9.65
C ARG A 100 -7.52 0.23 8.95
N SER A 101 -8.37 1.27 8.94
CA SER A 101 -9.66 1.24 8.25
C SER A 101 -9.52 0.95 6.76
N ALA A 102 -8.51 1.54 6.11
CA ALA A 102 -8.24 1.29 4.70
C ALA A 102 -7.85 -0.17 4.43
N PHE A 103 -6.95 -0.75 5.23
CA PHE A 103 -6.56 -2.15 5.11
C PHE A 103 -7.71 -3.12 5.43
N GLU A 104 -8.49 -2.87 6.48
CA GLU A 104 -9.65 -3.71 6.81
C GLU A 104 -10.68 -3.74 5.67
N ARG A 105 -10.91 -2.60 5.01
CA ARG A 105 -11.81 -2.51 3.84
C ARG A 105 -11.22 -3.19 2.61
N ALA A 106 -9.95 -2.96 2.30
CA ALA A 106 -9.27 -3.62 1.19
C ALA A 106 -9.27 -5.15 1.38
N HIS A 107 -9.08 -5.62 2.60
CA HIS A 107 -9.17 -7.03 2.96
C HIS A 107 -10.61 -7.58 2.83
N SER A 108 -11.63 -6.82 3.23
CA SER A 108 -13.03 -7.21 3.00
C SER A 108 -13.35 -7.36 1.51
N LEU A 109 -12.91 -6.41 0.68
CA LEU A 109 -13.06 -6.46 -0.78
C LEU A 109 -12.37 -7.69 -1.38
N LEU A 110 -11.24 -8.12 -0.79
CA LEU A 110 -10.47 -9.28 -1.24
C LEU A 110 -11.34 -10.51 -1.14
N TRP A 111 -11.93 -10.71 0.04
CA TRP A 111 -12.77 -11.86 0.33
C TRP A 111 -14.06 -11.87 -0.48
N MET A 112 -14.70 -10.72 -0.67
CA MET A 112 -15.94 -10.62 -1.45
C MET A 112 -15.72 -10.92 -2.94
N HIS A 113 -14.51 -10.71 -3.45
CA HIS A 113 -14.23 -10.74 -4.88
C HIS A 113 -13.05 -11.64 -5.26
N ALA A 114 -12.57 -12.51 -4.36
CA ALA A 114 -11.36 -13.32 -4.53
C ALA A 114 -11.31 -14.09 -5.86
N ALA A 115 -12.46 -14.62 -6.32
CA ALA A 115 -12.57 -15.33 -7.60
C ALA A 115 -12.21 -14.45 -8.81
N ARG A 116 -12.43 -13.14 -8.74
CA ARG A 116 -12.08 -12.17 -9.81
C ARG A 116 -10.60 -11.79 -9.79
N PHE A 117 -9.94 -11.92 -8.65
CA PHE A 117 -8.52 -11.60 -8.48
C PHE A 117 -7.59 -12.75 -8.88
N ALA A 118 -8.14 -13.95 -9.12
CA ALA A 118 -7.39 -15.16 -9.48
C ALA A 118 -6.22 -15.46 -8.51
N LEU A 119 -6.44 -15.21 -7.22
CA LEU A 119 -5.44 -15.45 -6.18
C LEU A 119 -5.43 -16.93 -5.76
N SER A 120 -4.23 -17.47 -5.62
CA SER A 120 -4.03 -18.79 -5.05
C SER A 120 -4.20 -18.77 -3.52
N ALA A 121 -4.52 -19.94 -2.94
CA ALA A 121 -4.61 -20.08 -1.49
C ALA A 121 -3.30 -19.70 -0.76
N ARG A 122 -2.15 -19.93 -1.40
CA ARG A 122 -0.84 -19.55 -0.86
C ARG A 122 -0.69 -18.02 -0.78
N GLU A 123 -1.17 -17.29 -1.78
CA GLU A 123 -1.12 -15.83 -1.78
C GLU A 123 -2.03 -15.24 -0.72
N ILE A 124 -3.22 -15.83 -0.53
CA ILE A 124 -4.15 -15.39 0.53
C ILE A 124 -3.50 -15.55 1.91
N VAL A 125 -2.89 -16.70 2.21
CA VAL A 125 -2.21 -16.92 3.50
C VAL A 125 -1.05 -15.94 3.70
N ALA A 126 -0.27 -15.66 2.65
CA ALA A 126 0.80 -14.68 2.73
C ALA A 126 0.25 -13.27 3.00
N ILE A 127 -0.85 -12.88 2.35
CA ILE A 127 -1.52 -11.59 2.58
C ILE A 127 -1.98 -11.45 4.04
N GLU A 128 -2.58 -12.49 4.62
CA GLU A 128 -3.06 -12.45 6.01
C GLU A 128 -1.91 -12.27 7.01
N GLN A 129 -0.80 -12.99 6.80
CA GLN A 129 0.38 -12.87 7.67
C GLN A 129 0.98 -11.46 7.63
N GLU A 130 1.08 -10.87 6.44
CA GLU A 130 1.61 -9.51 6.28
C GLU A 130 0.68 -8.47 6.92
N LEU A 131 -0.64 -8.66 6.82
CA LEU A 131 -1.63 -7.79 7.46
C LEU A 131 -1.50 -7.80 8.97
N ASP A 132 -1.32 -8.97 9.59
CA ASP A 132 -1.16 -9.09 11.04
C ASP A 132 0.05 -8.29 11.55
N GLU A 133 1.18 -8.37 10.86
CA GLU A 133 2.39 -7.62 11.20
C GLU A 133 2.21 -6.12 11.01
N VAL A 134 1.56 -5.70 9.90
CA VAL A 134 1.19 -4.30 9.66
C VAL A 134 0.27 -3.78 10.77
N TYR A 135 -0.77 -4.53 11.15
CA TYR A 135 -1.65 -4.15 12.26
C TYR A 135 -0.89 -4.02 13.59
N GLY A 136 0.13 -4.84 13.81
CA GLY A 136 1.05 -4.71 14.93
C GLY A 136 1.78 -3.36 14.97
N VAL A 137 2.27 -2.87 13.82
CA VAL A 137 2.88 -1.53 13.72
C VAL A 137 1.85 -0.44 13.98
N LEU A 138 0.68 -0.52 13.34
CA LEU A 138 -0.39 0.48 13.50
C LEU A 138 -0.84 0.59 14.95
N LEU A 139 -0.98 -0.54 15.66
CA LEU A 139 -1.36 -0.56 17.07
C LEU A 139 -0.34 0.16 17.95
N ARG A 140 0.96 -0.08 17.72
CA ARG A 140 2.04 0.59 18.46
C ARG A 140 2.08 2.10 18.17
N ALA A 141 1.90 2.48 16.91
CA ALA A 141 1.84 3.88 16.50
C ALA A 141 0.64 4.61 17.13
N ALA A 142 -0.54 3.98 17.15
CA ALA A 142 -1.74 4.52 17.78
C ALA A 142 -1.55 4.72 19.28
N ALA A 143 -0.99 3.72 19.98
CA ALA A 143 -0.70 3.81 21.40
C ALA A 143 0.30 4.93 21.75
N ALA A 144 1.23 5.23 20.83
CA ALA A 144 2.19 6.31 20.97
C ALA A 144 1.69 7.68 20.45
N GLY A 145 0.51 7.72 19.81
CA GLY A 145 -0.05 8.95 19.23
C GLY A 145 0.77 9.51 18.05
N VAL A 146 1.46 8.64 17.30
CA VAL A 146 2.32 9.02 16.18
C VAL A 146 1.75 8.58 14.84
N ALA A 147 2.05 9.33 13.78
CA ALA A 147 1.70 8.96 12.41
C ALA A 147 2.53 7.77 11.91
N VAL A 148 2.06 7.17 10.82
CA VAL A 148 2.71 6.05 10.14
C VAL A 148 3.00 6.46 8.70
N ASN A 149 4.21 6.12 8.26
CA ASN A 149 4.68 6.33 6.90
C ASN A 149 4.68 5.00 6.15
N ILE A 150 4.15 5.02 4.93
CA ILE A 150 4.17 3.89 4.00
C ILE A 150 4.87 4.31 2.72
N SER A 151 5.79 3.48 2.23
CA SER A 151 6.51 3.71 0.97
C SER A 151 6.94 2.41 0.33
N TYR A 152 7.01 2.39 -0.99
CA TYR A 152 7.67 1.32 -1.73
C TYR A 152 9.18 1.58 -1.71
N VAL A 153 9.96 0.57 -1.35
CA VAL A 153 11.43 0.61 -1.31
C VAL A 153 11.96 -0.49 -2.23
N ALA A 154 12.98 -0.16 -3.02
CA ALA A 154 13.69 -1.08 -3.92
C ALA A 154 15.05 -1.48 -3.32
#